data_AF-A0A3N9N066-F1
#
_entry.id   AF-A0A3N9N066-F1
#
_cell.length_a   1.000
_cell.length_b   1.000
_cell.length_c   1.000
_cell.angle_alpha   90.00
_cell.angle_beta   90.00
_cell.angle_gamma   90.00
#
_symmetry.space_group_name_H-M   'P 1'
#
loop_
_entity.id
_entity.type
_entity.pdbx_description
1 polymer ?
#
loop_
_entity_poly.entity_id
_entity_poly.type
_entity_poly.pdbx_seq_one_letter_code
_entity_poly.pdbx_strand_id
1 'polypeptide(L)'
;MNSTSRTGTFFTLLKWTARTIATLVALLSLFLIFAYTFGESEDSPPDLPASILFALWIIGTIVAWKWPGIGGAIIILGTAAAFFVNSKAVWPPTPLTLFPLAGILFIVYCILKPKAT
;
A
#
# COMPACT_ATOMS: atom_id res chain seq x y z
N MET A 1 11.50 31.51 17.85
CA MET A 1 10.23 30.78 18.06
C MET A 1 9.64 30.45 16.70
N ASN A 2 9.84 29.24 16.16
CA ASN A 2 9.20 28.79 14.90
C ASN A 2 9.21 27.25 14.70
N SER A 3 9.63 26.47 15.70
CA SER A 3 9.79 25.01 15.57
C SER A 3 8.49 24.23 15.77
N THR A 4 7.46 24.81 16.40
CA THR A 4 6.21 24.11 16.71
C THR A 4 5.22 24.06 15.54
N SER A 5 5.24 25.02 14.60
CA SER A 5 4.32 25.03 13.45
C SER A 5 4.75 24.07 12.33
N ARG A 6 6.06 23.95 12.04
CA ARG A 6 6.60 23.08 10.98
C ARG A 6 6.32 21.60 11.22
N THR A 7 6.39 21.15 12.46
CA THR A 7 6.22 19.74 12.81
C THR A 7 4.77 19.29 12.54
N GLY A 8 3.78 20.14 12.85
CA GLY A 8 2.37 19.86 12.57
C GLY A 8 2.05 19.78 11.07
N THR A 9 2.62 20.68 10.26
CA THR A 9 2.45 20.65 8.80
C THR A 9 3.10 19.42 8.17
N PHE A 10 4.31 19.04 8.62
CA PHE A 10 5.02 17.86 8.13
C PHE A 10 4.23 16.57 8.36
N PHE A 11 3.68 16.37 9.56
CA PHE A 11 2.85 15.18 9.85
C PHE A 11 1.56 15.15 9.04
N THR A 12 0.97 16.32 8.80
CA THR A 12 -0.24 16.45 7.99
C THR A 12 0.05 16.08 6.54
N LEU A 13 1.15 16.58 5.97
CA LEU A 13 1.62 16.22 4.64
C LEU A 13 1.94 14.73 4.55
N LEU A 14 2.72 14.18 5.48
CA LEU A 14 3.08 12.76 5.48
C LEU A 14 1.84 11.84 5.50
N LYS A 15 0.84 12.17 6.34
CA LYS A 15 -0.43 11.46 6.40
C LYS A 15 -1.20 11.55 5.08
N TRP A 16 -1.26 12.73 4.48
CA TRP A 16 -1.96 12.95 3.23
C TRP A 16 -1.25 12.25 2.06
N THR A 17 0.07 12.34 1.96
CA THR A 17 0.86 11.63 0.95
C THR A 17 0.69 10.12 1.06
N ALA A 18 0.76 9.57 2.29
CA ALA A 18 0.49 8.15 2.53
C ALA A 18 -0.92 7.76 2.06
N ARG A 19 -1.94 8.58 2.36
CA ARG A 19 -3.32 8.34 1.91
C ARG A 19 -3.48 8.47 0.39
N THR A 20 -2.87 9.47 -0.25
CA THR A 20 -2.94 9.65 -1.70
C THR A 20 -2.31 8.48 -2.43
N ILE A 21 -1.13 8.02 -1.99
CA ILE A 21 -0.46 6.86 -2.56
C ILE A 21 -1.30 5.60 -2.33
N ALA A 22 -1.83 5.41 -1.10
CA ALA A 22 -2.70 4.30 -0.76
C ALA A 22 -3.96 4.25 -1.65
N THR A 23 -4.60 5.39 -1.90
CA THR A 23 -5.76 5.48 -2.79
C THR A 23 -5.38 5.19 -4.23
N LEU A 24 -4.26 5.74 -4.71
CA LEU A 24 -3.76 5.46 -6.07
C LEU A 24 -3.51 3.95 -6.26
N VAL A 25 -2.90 3.32 -5.26
CA VAL A 25 -2.62 1.89 -5.21
C VAL A 25 -3.90 1.07 -5.19
N ALA A 26 -4.90 1.46 -4.40
CA ALA A 26 -6.21 0.79 -4.38
C ALA A 26 -6.95 0.91 -5.73
N LEU A 27 -6.90 2.08 -6.36
CA LEU A 27 -7.47 2.29 -7.69
C LEU A 27 -6.74 1.45 -8.75
N LEU A 28 -5.42 1.36 -8.68
CA LEU A 28 -4.63 0.48 -9.53
C LEU A 28 -5.03 -1.00 -9.34
N SER A 29 -5.20 -1.47 -8.10
CA SER A 29 -5.70 -2.83 -7.83
C SER A 29 -7.06 -3.06 -8.47
N LEU A 30 -8.00 -2.13 -8.28
CA LEU A 30 -9.34 -2.23 -8.86
C LEU A 30 -9.29 -2.22 -10.39
N PHE A 31 -8.45 -1.37 -10.97
CA PHE A 31 -8.24 -1.33 -12.41
C PHE A 31 -7.67 -2.64 -12.94
N LEU A 32 -6.69 -3.26 -12.25
CA LEU A 32 -6.15 -4.56 -12.63
C LEU A 32 -7.20 -5.67 -12.52
N ILE A 33 -8.01 -5.68 -11.47
CA ILE A 33 -9.11 -6.65 -11.32
C ILE A 33 -10.12 -6.46 -12.46
N PHE A 34 -10.45 -5.22 -12.79
CA PHE A 34 -11.36 -4.89 -13.88
C PHE A 34 -10.80 -5.31 -15.25
N ALA A 35 -9.55 -4.93 -15.55
CA ALA A 35 -8.85 -5.31 -16.77
C ALA A 35 -8.72 -6.83 -16.90
N TYR A 36 -8.53 -7.54 -15.79
CA TYR A 36 -8.51 -9.00 -15.76
C TYR A 36 -9.89 -9.61 -16.04
N THR A 37 -10.95 -9.06 -15.42
CA THR A 37 -12.32 -9.60 -15.55
C THR A 37 -12.92 -9.35 -16.93
N PHE A 38 -12.59 -8.20 -17.54
CA PHE A 38 -13.19 -7.75 -18.79
C PHE A 38 -12.22 -7.76 -19.98
N GLY A 39 -10.93 -7.95 -19.74
CA GLY A 39 -9.96 -8.11 -20.81
C GLY A 39 -10.09 -9.50 -21.39
N GLU A 40 -10.19 -9.58 -22.73
CA GLU A 40 -9.99 -10.83 -23.48
C GLU A 40 -8.53 -11.28 -23.27
N SER A 41 -8.29 -11.90 -22.12
CA SER A 41 -7.00 -12.45 -21.75
C SER A 41 -7.06 -13.94 -22.07
N GLU A 42 -6.22 -14.38 -23.01
CA GLU A 42 -5.94 -15.82 -23.25
C GLU A 42 -5.20 -16.46 -22.06
N ASP A 43 -4.74 -15.64 -21.11
CA ASP A 43 -4.09 -16.07 -19.89
C ASP A 43 -5.11 -16.62 -18.88
N SER A 44 -4.75 -17.76 -18.28
CA SER A 44 -5.55 -18.47 -17.28
C SER A 44 -5.89 -17.59 -16.06
N PRO A 45 -6.97 -17.91 -15.31
CA PRO A 45 -7.34 -17.28 -14.02
C PRO A 45 -6.10 -16.89 -13.20
N PRO A 46 -6.08 -15.72 -12.52
CA PRO A 46 -4.96 -15.36 -11.69
C PRO A 46 -4.88 -16.45 -10.62
N ASP A 47 -3.71 -17.08 -10.48
CA ASP A 47 -3.56 -18.17 -9.53
C ASP A 47 -4.09 -17.73 -8.16
N LEU A 48 -4.74 -18.67 -7.46
CA LEU A 48 -5.32 -18.45 -6.13
C LEU A 48 -4.38 -17.69 -5.16
N PRO A 49 -3.04 -17.90 -5.16
CA PRO A 49 -2.09 -17.09 -4.39
C PRO A 49 -2.08 -15.60 -4.79
N ALA A 50 -2.11 -15.27 -6.07
CA ALA A 50 -2.10 -13.89 -6.55
C ALA A 50 -3.36 -13.13 -6.08
N SER A 51 -4.52 -13.78 -6.16
CA SER A 51 -5.79 -13.23 -5.69
C SER A 51 -5.77 -12.93 -4.19
N ILE A 52 -5.20 -13.83 -3.37
CA ILE A 52 -5.03 -13.61 -1.92
C ILE A 52 -4.10 -12.43 -1.63
N LEU A 53 -3.00 -12.30 -2.39
CA LEU A 53 -2.05 -11.20 -2.23
C LEU A 53 -2.69 -9.84 -2.55
N PHE A 54 -3.49 -9.76 -3.61
CA PHE A 54 -4.27 -8.56 -3.92
C PHE A 54 -5.27 -8.21 -2.81
N ALA A 55 -5.98 -9.21 -2.27
CA ALA A 55 -6.90 -9.01 -1.16
C ALA A 55 -6.16 -8.49 0.09
N LEU A 56 -5.00 -9.06 0.44
CA LEU A 56 -4.17 -8.61 1.55
C LEU A 56 -3.72 -7.15 1.39
N TRP A 57 -3.33 -6.75 0.19
CA TRP A 57 -2.95 -5.37 -0.08
C TRP A 57 -4.13 -4.41 0.05
N ILE A 58 -5.32 -4.76 -0.47
CA ILE A 58 -6.53 -3.95 -0.34
C ILE A 58 -6.92 -3.81 1.14
N ILE A 59 -6.97 -4.93 1.87
CA ILE A 59 -7.28 -4.95 3.31
C ILE A 59 -6.26 -4.11 4.08
N GLY A 60 -4.97 -4.30 3.82
CA GLY A 60 -3.91 -3.53 4.46
C GLY A 60 -4.05 -2.02 4.20
N THR A 61 -4.41 -1.64 2.98
CA THR A 61 -4.67 -0.24 2.61
C THR A 61 -5.87 0.33 3.37
N ILE A 62 -7.00 -0.39 3.43
CA ILE A 62 -8.20 0.02 4.16
C ILE A 62 -7.91 0.14 5.67
N VAL A 63 -7.22 -0.85 6.24
CA VAL A 63 -6.84 -0.86 7.66
C VAL A 63 -5.91 0.31 7.97
N ALA A 64 -4.97 0.64 7.07
CA ALA A 64 -4.00 1.72 7.26
C ALA A 64 -4.64 3.10 7.42
N TRP A 65 -5.86 3.31 6.92
CA TRP A 65 -6.60 4.56 7.08
C TRP A 65 -6.96 4.88 8.53
N LYS A 66 -7.27 3.84 9.31
CA LYS A 66 -7.62 3.94 10.74
C LYS A 66 -6.45 3.55 11.64
N TRP A 67 -5.70 2.51 11.27
CA TRP A 67 -4.58 1.93 12.01
C TRP A 67 -3.32 1.89 11.12
N PRO A 68 -2.58 3.01 10.99
CA PRO A 68 -1.48 3.12 10.01
C PRO A 68 -0.38 2.08 10.24
N GLY A 69 -0.01 1.78 11.49
CA GLY A 69 1.01 0.77 11.78
C GLY A 69 0.58 -0.65 11.36
N ILE A 70 -0.63 -1.06 11.74
CA ILE A 70 -1.15 -2.41 11.41
C ILE A 70 -1.37 -2.54 9.91
N GLY A 71 -2.01 -1.56 9.28
CA GLY A 71 -2.27 -1.59 7.84
C GLY A 71 -0.99 -1.55 7.01
N GLY A 72 -0.02 -0.72 7.41
CA GLY A 72 1.31 -0.70 6.80
C GLY A 72 2.02 -2.04 6.90
N ALA A 73 1.97 -2.70 8.07
CA ALA A 73 2.56 -4.03 8.25
C ALA A 73 1.90 -5.08 7.35
N ILE A 74 0.57 -5.08 7.22
CA ILE A 74 -0.16 -5.99 6.32
C ILE A 74 0.28 -5.78 4.86
N ILE A 75 0.43 -4.53 4.42
CA ILE A 75 0.88 -4.22 3.06
C ILE A 75 2.31 -4.75 2.82
N ILE A 76 3.21 -4.58 3.78
CA ILE A 76 4.59 -5.07 3.68
C ILE A 76 4.63 -6.60 3.67
N LEU A 77 3.85 -7.26 4.52
CA LEU A 77 3.74 -8.73 4.54
C LEU A 77 3.20 -9.27 3.22
N GLY A 78 2.14 -8.64 2.68
CA GLY A 78 1.61 -8.98 1.36
C GLY A 78 2.65 -8.78 0.26
N THR A 79 3.46 -7.73 0.36
CA THR A 79 4.54 -7.49 -0.62
C THR A 79 5.67 -8.51 -0.51
N ALA A 80 6.08 -8.87 0.70
CA ALA A 80 7.08 -9.89 0.93
C ALA A 80 6.61 -11.25 0.38
N ALA A 81 5.36 -11.62 0.66
CA ALA A 81 4.77 -12.84 0.10
C ALA A 81 4.68 -12.80 -1.43
N ALA A 82 4.31 -11.66 -2.02
CA ALA A 82 4.32 -11.48 -3.47
C ALA A 82 5.72 -11.60 -4.08
N PHE A 83 6.75 -11.13 -3.37
CA PHE A 83 8.15 -11.26 -3.80
C PHE A 83 8.60 -12.73 -3.84
N PHE A 84 8.16 -13.56 -2.89
CA PHE A 84 8.45 -15.00 -2.90
C PHE A 84 7.72 -15.76 -4.00
N VAL A 85 6.51 -15.33 -4.37
CA VAL A 85 5.73 -15.95 -5.46
C VAL A 85 6.26 -15.52 -6.83
N ASN A 86 6.47 -14.22 -7.04
CA ASN A 86 6.96 -13.67 -8.29
C ASN A 86 7.76 -12.38 -8.06
N SER A 87 9.06 -12.54 -7.83
CA SER A 87 9.98 -11.42 -7.57
C SER A 87 10.04 -10.40 -8.71
N LYS A 88 9.85 -10.84 -9.96
CA LYS A 88 9.84 -9.94 -11.14
C LYS A 88 8.63 -9.01 -11.15
N ALA A 89 7.49 -9.46 -10.62
CA ALA A 89 6.29 -8.64 -10.55
C ALA A 89 6.42 -7.48 -9.55
N VAL A 90 7.30 -7.59 -8.56
CA VAL A 90 7.45 -6.62 -7.45
C VAL A 90 8.72 -5.76 -7.61
N TRP A 91 9.56 -6.03 -8.62
CA TRP A 91 10.78 -5.25 -8.87
C TRP A 91 10.50 -4.05 -9.79
N PRO A 92 11.15 -2.89 -9.56
CA PRO A 92 11.01 -1.75 -10.47
C PRO A 92 11.31 -2.12 -11.93
N PRO A 93 10.54 -1.63 -12.90
CA PRO A 93 9.60 -0.50 -12.82
C PRO A 93 8.11 -0.89 -12.68
N THR A 94 7.79 -2.06 -12.14
CA THR A 94 6.38 -2.48 -12.08
C THR A 94 5.55 -1.58 -11.15
N PRO A 95 4.26 -1.32 -11.48
CA PRO A 95 3.42 -0.46 -10.66
C PRO A 95 3.11 -1.07 -9.29
N LEU A 96 3.37 -2.38 -9.10
CA LEU A 96 3.27 -3.06 -7.81
C LEU A 96 4.32 -2.59 -6.78
N THR A 97 5.39 -1.91 -7.20
CA THR A 97 6.36 -1.29 -6.27
C THR A 97 5.75 -0.15 -5.44
N LEU A 98 4.59 0.38 -5.84
CA LEU A 98 3.90 1.42 -5.09
C LEU A 98 3.27 0.90 -3.78
N PHE A 99 2.95 -0.39 -3.70
CA PHE A 99 2.41 -1.02 -2.49
C PHE A 99 3.40 -0.99 -1.32
N PRO A 100 4.63 -1.51 -1.43
CA PRO A 100 5.59 -1.42 -0.33
C PRO A 100 5.90 0.02 0.05
N LEU A 101 5.95 0.94 -0.92
CA LEU A 101 6.15 2.37 -0.64
C LEU A 101 5.02 2.93 0.26
N ALA A 102 3.76 2.62 -0.06
CA ALA A 102 2.61 2.99 0.78
C ALA A 102 2.72 2.39 2.19
N GLY A 103 3.08 1.10 2.28
CA GLY A 103 3.26 0.40 3.56
C GLY A 103 4.34 1.05 4.43
N ILE A 104 5.51 1.35 3.85
CA ILE A 104 6.62 2.03 4.55
C ILE A 104 6.17 3.40 5.06
N LEU A 105 5.51 4.20 4.21
CA LEU A 105 5.03 5.53 4.60
C LEU A 105 4.06 5.48 5.78
N PHE A 106 3.16 4.49 5.82
CA PHE A 106 2.24 4.31 6.94
C PHE A 106 2.95 3.88 8.23
N ILE A 107 3.94 2.99 8.14
CA ILE A 107 4.74 2.58 9.31
C ILE A 107 5.55 3.76 9.84
N VAL A 108 6.22 4.51 8.96
CA VAL A 108 7.00 5.71 9.32
C VAL A 108 6.09 6.76 9.95
N TYR A 109 4.91 7.01 9.38
CA TYR A 109 3.92 7.90 9.99
C TYR A 109 3.49 7.39 11.38
N CYS A 110 3.28 6.08 11.55
CA CYS A 110 2.89 5.51 12.84
C CYS A 110 3.98 5.66 13.91
N ILE A 111 5.25 5.51 13.53
CA ILE A 111 6.39 5.65 14.46
C ILE A 111 6.62 7.11 14.83
N LEU A 112 6.55 8.01 13.85
CA LEU A 112 6.84 9.42 14.07
C LEU A 112 5.66 10.20 14.68
N LYS A 113 4.43 9.67 14.60
CA LYS A 113 3.26 10.32 15.19
C LYS A 113 3.46 10.45 16.71
N PRO A 114 3.44 11.66 17.28
CA PRO A 114 3.59 11.85 18.71
C PRO A 114 2.46 11.12 19.44
N LYS A 115 2.83 10.26 20.39
CA LYS A 115 1.88 9.69 21.35
C LYS A 115 1.41 10.84 22.23
N ALA A 116 0.14 11.23 22.10
CA ALA A 116 -0.48 12.09 23.09
C ALA A 116 -0.50 11.31 24.40
N THR A 117 0.38 11.69 25.33
CA THR A 117 0.37 11.30 26.74
C THR A 117 -0.81 11.93 27.45
#